data_AF-A0AAD8EE81-F1
#
_entry.id   AF-A0AAD8EE81-F1
#
_cell.length_a   1.000
_cell.length_b   1.000
_cell.length_c   1.000
_cell.angle_alpha   90.00
_cell.angle_beta   90.00
_cell.angle_gamma   90.00
#
_symmetry.space_group_name_H-M   'P 1'
#
loop_
_entity.id
_entity.type
_entity.pdbx_description
1 polymer ?
#
loop_
_entity_poly.entity_id
_entity_poly.type
_entity_poly.pdbx_seq_one_letter_code
_entity_poly.pdbx_strand_id
1 'polypeptide(L)'
;FCDVLAYAATCLSWAADMMMISSVLVIMCIALCAGAEQYTYHTKYLDMPVDHFSFATNHTFKLRYLVNDTFFQEHTGSPIFFYTGNEGDIEMFAQNTGFMFDAAPEFGALLVFAEHRYYGKTLPFGNKSYDLNNVGYLTSQQALADFVVLIRHLQQNQDRPSPVIAFGGSYGGMLSAYLRMKYPNVVIGAIAASAPIFQFTGLIPCEAFNIASPRQTTGVRLQPVLPPSASPGRTSITCLAQTRAGSGSTRTGSCVSPSTNHQTLMS
;
A
#
# COMPACT_ATOMS: atom_id res chain seq x y z
N PHE A 1 -31.07 36.93 -48.52
CA PHE A 1 -29.67 36.50 -48.71
C PHE A 1 -28.72 37.01 -47.62
N CYS A 2 -28.92 38.20 -47.02
CA CYS A 2 -28.07 38.67 -45.91
C CYS A 2 -28.23 37.90 -44.58
N ASP A 3 -29.42 37.42 -44.22
CA ASP A 3 -29.64 36.81 -42.89
C ASP A 3 -29.04 35.40 -42.71
N VAL A 4 -28.91 34.64 -43.80
CA VAL A 4 -28.32 33.28 -43.76
C VAL A 4 -26.80 33.34 -43.56
N LEU A 5 -26.14 34.37 -44.11
CA LEU A 5 -24.70 34.58 -43.95
C LEU A 5 -24.33 35.04 -42.53
N ALA A 6 -25.18 35.85 -41.89
CA ALA A 6 -24.98 36.28 -40.49
C ALA A 6 -25.13 35.11 -39.50
N TYR A 7 -26.09 34.21 -39.74
CA TYR A 7 -26.26 32.99 -38.94
C TYR A 7 -25.11 31.99 -39.11
N ALA A 8 -24.60 31.83 -40.34
CA ALA A 8 -23.45 30.97 -40.59
C ALA A 8 -22.18 31.51 -39.90
N ALA A 9 -21.92 32.83 -39.97
CA ALA A 9 -20.75 33.46 -39.36
C ALA A 9 -20.75 33.37 -37.82
N THR A 10 -21.92 33.53 -37.19
CA THR A 10 -22.07 33.36 -35.74
C THR A 10 -21.94 31.89 -35.32
N CYS A 11 -22.47 30.94 -36.10
CA CYS A 11 -22.30 29.52 -35.80
C CYS A 11 -20.82 29.07 -35.91
N LEU A 12 -20.07 29.62 -36.87
CA LEU A 12 -18.62 29.39 -37.02
C LEU A 12 -17.80 30.01 -35.89
N SER A 13 -18.18 31.19 -35.37
CA SER A 13 -17.47 31.80 -34.24
C SER A 13 -17.69 31.03 -32.94
N TRP A 14 -18.94 30.58 -32.69
CA TRP A 14 -19.26 29.76 -31.52
C TRP A 14 -18.61 28.37 -31.58
N ALA A 15 -18.49 27.79 -32.77
CA ALA A 15 -17.76 26.54 -32.97
C ALA A 15 -16.25 26.71 -32.68
N ALA A 16 -15.64 27.81 -33.13
CA ALA A 16 -14.24 28.11 -32.86
C ALA A 16 -13.97 28.35 -31.37
N ASP A 17 -14.86 29.08 -30.68
CA ASP A 17 -14.77 29.33 -29.23
C ASP A 17 -14.92 28.04 -28.42
N MET A 18 -15.85 27.16 -28.79
CA MET A 18 -16.02 25.84 -28.15
C MET A 18 -14.82 24.91 -28.38
N MET A 19 -14.22 24.95 -29.57
CA MET A 19 -13.00 24.20 -29.86
C MET A 19 -11.79 24.74 -29.08
N MET A 20 -11.68 26.06 -28.91
CA MET A 20 -10.64 26.70 -28.09
C MET A 20 -10.80 26.35 -26.61
N ILE A 21 -12.02 26.43 -26.07
CA ILE A 21 -12.31 26.05 -24.67
C ILE A 21 -12.03 24.57 -24.42
N SER A 22 -12.43 23.69 -25.34
CA SER A 22 -12.13 22.25 -25.26
C SER A 22 -10.62 21.99 -25.32
N SER A 23 -9.88 22.72 -26.15
CA SER A 23 -8.42 22.56 -26.29
C SER A 23 -7.69 23.03 -25.03
N VAL A 24 -8.11 24.16 -24.44
CA VAL A 24 -7.56 24.67 -23.18
C VAL A 24 -7.86 23.74 -22.01
N LEU A 25 -9.07 23.17 -21.95
CA LEU A 25 -9.43 22.17 -20.93
C LEU A 25 -8.63 20.88 -21.08
N VAL A 26 -8.37 20.43 -22.31
CA VAL A 26 -7.52 19.25 -22.58
C VAL A 26 -6.07 19.53 -22.19
N ILE A 27 -5.53 20.70 -22.53
CA ILE A 27 -4.16 21.11 -22.15
C ILE A 27 -4.03 21.27 -20.63
N MET A 28 -5.05 21.82 -19.96
CA MET A 28 -5.11 21.92 -18.50
C MET A 28 -5.21 20.54 -17.84
N CYS A 29 -6.01 19.61 -18.38
CA CYS A 29 -6.05 18.22 -17.95
C CYS A 29 -4.72 17.49 -18.17
N ILE A 30 -4.04 17.72 -19.30
CA ILE A 30 -2.71 17.13 -19.57
C ILE A 30 -1.68 17.71 -18.60
N ALA A 31 -1.70 19.01 -18.32
CA ALA A 31 -0.82 19.65 -17.34
C ALA A 31 -1.10 19.18 -15.89
N LEU A 32 -2.36 18.93 -15.55
CA LEU A 32 -2.76 18.35 -14.25
C LEU A 32 -2.37 16.87 -14.12
N CYS A 33 -2.34 16.12 -15.22
CA CYS A 33 -1.90 14.72 -15.24
C CYS A 33 -0.37 14.54 -15.30
N ALA A 34 0.37 15.56 -15.76
CA ALA A 34 1.82 15.47 -15.99
C ALA A 34 2.70 15.68 -14.74
N GLY A 35 2.09 15.94 -13.57
CA GLY A 35 2.81 16.23 -12.33
C GLY A 35 2.63 15.14 -11.27
N ALA A 36 2.83 13.86 -11.59
CA ALA A 36 3.20 12.93 -10.53
C ALA A 36 4.63 13.29 -10.11
N GLU A 37 4.81 14.05 -9.03
CA GLU A 37 6.14 14.25 -8.46
C GLU A 37 6.74 12.89 -8.16
N GLN A 38 7.74 12.50 -8.95
CA GLN A 38 8.50 11.30 -8.67
C GLN A 38 9.42 11.63 -7.51
N TYR A 39 9.06 11.19 -6.30
CA TYR A 39 9.89 11.36 -5.12
C TYR A 39 11.31 10.82 -5.39
N THR A 40 12.31 11.60 -4.99
CA THR A 40 13.71 11.24 -5.18
C THR A 40 14.19 10.39 -4.01
N TYR A 41 14.93 9.32 -4.29
CA TYR A 41 15.57 8.49 -3.27
C TYR A 41 16.67 7.63 -3.90
N HIS A 42 17.62 7.19 -3.08
CA HIS A 42 18.67 6.26 -3.44
C HIS A 42 18.34 4.86 -2.92
N THR A 43 18.39 3.87 -3.80
CA THR A 43 18.23 2.46 -3.42
C THR A 43 19.55 1.92 -2.90
N LYS A 44 19.53 1.39 -1.67
CA LYS A 44 20.66 0.74 -1.00
C LYS A 44 20.29 -0.67 -0.56
N TYR A 45 21.32 -1.46 -0.23
CA TYR A 45 21.15 -2.83 0.26
C TYR A 45 22.04 -3.06 1.47
N LEU A 46 21.54 -3.83 2.44
CA LEU A 46 22.26 -4.24 3.65
C LEU A 46 22.25 -5.77 3.76
N ASP A 47 23.39 -6.36 4.10
CA ASP A 47 23.46 -7.79 4.43
C ASP A 47 22.76 -8.05 5.77
N MET A 48 21.75 -8.92 5.75
CA MET A 48 20.98 -9.35 6.92
C MET A 48 21.09 -10.86 7.10
N PRO A 49 21.14 -11.37 8.33
CA PRO A 49 21.01 -12.79 8.57
C PRO A 49 19.60 -13.25 8.19
N VAL A 50 19.49 -14.44 7.62
CA VAL A 50 18.20 -15.07 7.32
C VAL A 50 17.39 -15.28 8.60
N ASP A 51 18.06 -15.64 9.70
CA ASP A 51 17.43 -15.91 10.99
C ASP A 51 18.08 -15.09 12.12
N HIS A 52 17.30 -14.21 12.75
CA HIS A 52 17.75 -13.42 13.92
C HIS A 52 17.60 -14.17 15.26
N PHE A 53 16.86 -15.28 15.28
CA PHE A 53 16.46 -15.98 16.51
C PHE A 53 17.10 -17.36 16.66
N SER A 54 17.91 -17.78 15.69
CA SER A 54 18.70 -19.01 15.74
C SER A 54 20.12 -18.76 15.30
N PHE A 55 21.06 -19.45 15.94
CA PHE A 55 22.48 -19.46 15.55
C PHE A 55 22.84 -20.67 14.68
N ALA A 56 21.85 -21.48 14.27
CA ALA A 56 22.10 -22.72 13.52
C ALA A 56 22.55 -22.47 12.07
N THR A 57 22.33 -21.28 11.53
CA THR A 57 22.65 -20.91 10.16
C THR A 57 23.32 -19.54 10.12
N ASN A 58 24.34 -19.41 9.25
CA ASN A 58 25.01 -18.15 8.97
C ASN A 58 24.64 -17.60 7.58
N HIS A 59 23.56 -18.10 6.98
CA HIS A 59 23.08 -17.60 5.70
C HIS A 59 22.61 -16.15 5.83
N THR A 60 22.99 -15.33 4.86
CA THR A 60 22.62 -13.91 4.78
C THR A 60 21.91 -13.61 3.45
N PHE A 61 21.19 -12.50 3.42
CA PHE A 61 20.55 -11.97 2.23
C PHE A 61 20.64 -10.44 2.19
N LYS A 62 20.34 -9.85 1.03
CA LYS A 62 20.34 -8.40 0.85
C LYS A 62 18.95 -7.82 1.14
N LEU A 63 18.83 -7.05 2.21
CA LEU A 63 17.67 -6.21 2.51
C LEU A 63 17.74 -4.93 1.68
N ARG A 64 16.76 -4.70 0.81
CA ARG A 64 16.62 -3.43 0.08
C ARG A 64 16.05 -2.35 0.99
N TYR A 65 16.56 -1.14 0.89
CA TYR A 65 15.95 0.03 1.50
C TYR A 65 16.20 1.27 0.63
N LEU A 66 15.29 2.23 0.71
CA LEU A 66 15.38 3.51 0.00
C LEU A 66 15.76 4.58 1.01
N VAL A 67 16.61 5.51 0.61
CA VAL A 67 17.04 6.64 1.44
C VAL A 67 16.88 7.94 0.69
N ASN A 68 16.28 8.93 1.32
CA ASN A 68 16.38 10.33 0.91
C ASN A 68 16.97 11.14 2.07
N ASP A 69 18.12 11.75 1.82
CA ASP A 69 18.90 12.58 2.73
C ASP A 69 18.89 14.06 2.31
N THR A 70 18.00 14.47 1.41
CA THR A 70 17.96 15.83 0.82
C THR A 70 17.86 16.93 1.89
N PHE A 71 17.12 16.67 2.97
CA PHE A 71 16.92 17.61 4.08
C PHE A 71 17.65 17.19 5.36
N PHE A 72 18.36 16.06 5.33
CA PHE A 72 18.99 15.51 6.51
C PHE A 72 20.26 16.28 6.86
N GLN A 73 20.37 16.70 8.12
CA GLN A 73 21.56 17.37 8.63
C GLN A 73 22.31 16.41 9.55
N GLU A 74 23.38 15.80 9.02
CA GLU A 74 24.22 14.88 9.79
C GLU A 74 24.74 15.51 11.09
N HIS A 75 24.84 14.70 12.15
CA HIS A 75 25.37 15.08 13.46
C HIS A 75 24.62 16.20 14.22
N THR A 76 23.46 16.65 13.73
CA THR A 76 22.65 17.68 14.41
C THR A 76 21.61 17.09 15.37
N GLY A 77 21.35 15.79 15.29
CA GLY A 77 20.23 15.12 15.97
C GLY A 77 18.92 15.20 15.17
N SER A 78 18.98 15.51 13.87
CA SER A 78 17.87 15.34 12.93
C SER A 78 17.19 13.98 13.06
N PRO A 79 15.84 13.91 13.02
CA PRO A 79 15.13 12.64 13.16
C PRO A 79 15.26 11.77 11.90
N ILE A 80 15.10 10.46 12.09
CA ILE A 80 14.89 9.50 11.00
C ILE A 80 13.40 9.20 10.94
N PHE A 81 12.78 9.46 9.79
CA PHE A 81 11.45 8.94 9.48
C PHE A 81 11.61 7.60 8.78
N PHE A 82 11.25 6.54 9.50
CA PHE A 82 11.49 5.17 9.09
C PHE A 82 10.19 4.49 8.71
N TYR A 83 9.95 4.28 7.43
CA TYR A 83 8.81 3.51 6.95
C TYR A 83 9.07 2.02 7.10
N THR A 84 8.22 1.34 7.89
CA THR A 84 8.23 -0.11 8.04
C THR A 84 7.50 -0.73 6.85
N GLY A 85 8.24 -1.03 5.78
CA GLY A 85 7.68 -1.66 4.59
C GLY A 85 6.92 -2.94 4.90
N ASN A 86 5.91 -3.21 4.09
CA ASN A 86 4.93 -4.24 4.35
C ASN A 86 4.77 -5.16 3.12
N GLU A 87 3.56 -5.63 2.82
CA GLU A 87 3.26 -6.72 1.89
C GLU A 87 3.38 -6.37 0.40
N GLY A 88 4.44 -5.67 -0.02
CA GLY A 88 4.62 -5.23 -1.39
C GLY A 88 6.01 -4.67 -1.71
N ASP A 89 6.19 -4.23 -2.96
CA ASP A 89 7.41 -3.55 -3.38
C ASP A 89 7.55 -2.20 -2.67
N ILE A 90 8.72 -1.94 -2.08
CA ILE A 90 8.96 -0.74 -1.28
C ILE A 90 8.83 0.58 -2.08
N GLU A 91 9.09 0.55 -3.39
CA GLU A 91 8.96 1.74 -4.25
C GLU A 91 7.50 2.18 -4.38
N MET A 92 6.55 1.24 -4.36
CA MET A 92 5.12 1.55 -4.37
C MET A 92 4.72 2.30 -3.10
N PHE A 93 5.23 1.89 -1.93
CA PHE A 93 4.95 2.59 -0.68
C PHE A 93 5.60 3.97 -0.63
N ALA A 94 6.83 4.11 -1.12
CA ALA A 94 7.50 5.41 -1.22
C ALA A 94 6.70 6.38 -2.10
N GLN A 95 6.22 5.94 -3.27
CA GLN A 95 5.43 6.77 -4.19
C GLN A 95 4.07 7.17 -3.63
N ASN A 96 3.50 6.42 -2.68
CA ASN A 96 2.16 6.67 -2.13
C ASN A 96 2.17 7.22 -0.69
N THR A 97 3.34 7.44 -0.09
CA THR A 97 3.48 7.98 1.28
C THR A 97 4.01 9.42 1.23
N GLY A 98 3.33 10.28 0.47
CA GLY A 98 3.74 11.67 0.27
C GLY A 98 3.93 12.46 1.57
N PHE A 99 3.12 12.17 2.59
CA PHE A 99 3.22 12.81 3.90
C PHE A 99 4.61 12.78 4.53
N MET A 100 5.39 11.70 4.34
CA MET A 100 6.77 11.65 4.86
C MET A 100 7.69 12.61 4.10
N PHE A 101 7.52 12.74 2.79
CA PHE A 101 8.27 13.68 1.96
C PHE A 101 7.87 15.13 2.25
N ASP A 102 6.58 15.40 2.42
CA ASP A 102 6.06 16.73 2.74
C ASP A 102 6.54 17.24 4.11
N ALA A 103 6.66 16.33 5.09
CA ALA A 103 7.12 16.66 6.44
C ALA A 103 8.66 16.75 6.56
N ALA A 104 9.41 16.08 5.67
CA ALA A 104 10.88 16.01 5.77
C ALA A 104 11.59 17.38 5.87
N PRO A 105 11.21 18.42 5.10
CA PRO A 105 11.84 19.74 5.17
C PRO A 105 11.64 20.43 6.52
N GLU A 106 10.46 20.27 7.14
CA GLU A 106 10.12 20.91 8.42
C GLU A 106 10.98 20.35 9.56
N PHE A 107 11.21 19.04 9.55
CA PHE A 107 11.96 18.35 10.60
C PHE A 107 13.45 18.17 10.27
N GLY A 108 13.88 18.49 9.05
CA GLY A 108 15.22 18.15 8.55
C GLY A 108 15.48 16.63 8.63
N ALA A 109 14.47 15.83 8.27
CA ALA A 109 14.47 14.39 8.54
C ALA A 109 15.21 13.59 7.46
N LEU A 110 15.88 12.51 7.88
CA LEU A 110 16.30 11.44 6.99
C LEU A 110 15.09 10.55 6.69
N LEU A 111 14.75 10.36 5.41
CA LEU A 111 13.70 9.43 5.03
C LEU A 111 14.29 8.07 4.70
N VAL A 112 13.75 7.03 5.31
CA VAL A 112 14.17 5.65 5.09
C VAL A 112 12.93 4.80 4.86
N PHE A 113 12.87 4.13 3.71
CA PHE A 113 11.85 3.12 3.44
C PHE A 113 12.49 1.74 3.39
N ALA A 114 12.29 0.94 4.43
CA ALA A 114 12.88 -0.39 4.54
C ALA A 114 11.95 -1.43 3.93
N GLU A 115 12.43 -2.21 2.96
CA GLU A 115 11.62 -3.27 2.36
C GLU A 115 11.42 -4.43 3.32
N HIS A 116 10.23 -5.03 3.30
CA HIS A 116 9.95 -6.20 4.11
C HIS A 116 10.62 -7.44 3.52
N ARG A 117 11.20 -8.30 4.37
CA ARG A 117 11.70 -9.61 3.92
C ARG A 117 10.63 -10.39 3.16
N TYR A 118 11.03 -11.10 2.11
CA TYR A 118 10.18 -11.83 1.16
C TYR A 118 9.36 -10.95 0.19
N TYR A 119 9.44 -9.63 0.23
CA TYR A 119 8.72 -8.77 -0.72
C TYR A 119 9.67 -8.00 -1.63
N GLY A 120 9.14 -7.59 -2.79
CA GLY A 120 9.90 -6.84 -3.80
C GLY A 120 11.18 -7.54 -4.22
N LYS A 121 12.33 -6.91 -3.96
CA LYS A 121 13.67 -7.43 -4.29
C LYS A 121 14.38 -8.02 -3.09
N THR A 122 13.75 -8.02 -1.92
CA THR A 122 14.28 -8.54 -0.67
C THR A 122 13.87 -10.00 -0.48
N LEU A 123 14.60 -10.91 -1.11
CA LEU A 123 14.27 -12.33 -1.13
C LEU A 123 15.39 -13.16 -0.46
N PRO A 124 15.18 -13.70 0.76
CA PRO A 124 16.22 -14.41 1.50
C PRO A 124 16.86 -15.59 0.75
N PHE A 125 16.10 -16.25 -0.12
CA PHE A 125 16.56 -17.37 -0.94
C PHE A 125 16.34 -17.12 -2.44
N GLY A 126 16.29 -15.84 -2.85
CA GLY A 126 15.97 -15.45 -4.23
C GLY A 126 14.64 -16.06 -4.70
N ASN A 127 14.64 -16.66 -5.89
CA ASN A 127 13.44 -17.29 -6.47
C ASN A 127 12.87 -18.45 -5.64
N LYS A 128 13.66 -19.04 -4.75
CA LYS A 128 13.24 -20.16 -3.88
C LYS A 128 12.65 -19.70 -2.55
N SER A 129 12.50 -18.39 -2.33
CA SER A 129 12.02 -17.87 -1.04
C SER A 129 10.63 -18.41 -0.68
N TYR A 130 9.77 -18.64 -1.67
CA TYR A 130 8.42 -19.15 -1.45
C TYR A 130 8.29 -20.67 -1.43
N ASP A 131 9.41 -21.40 -1.52
CA ASP A 131 9.41 -22.86 -1.33
C ASP A 131 9.01 -23.18 0.12
N LEU A 132 8.27 -24.27 0.34
CA LEU A 132 7.76 -24.66 1.67
C LEU A 132 8.85 -24.73 2.76
N ASN A 133 10.05 -25.16 2.39
CA ASN A 133 11.18 -25.26 3.32
C ASN A 133 11.80 -23.91 3.68
N ASN A 134 11.55 -22.88 2.87
CA ASN A 134 12.19 -21.57 2.96
C ASN A 134 11.24 -20.49 3.50
N VAL A 135 9.93 -20.66 3.38
CA VAL A 135 8.94 -19.65 3.83
C VAL A 135 8.89 -19.49 5.37
N GLY A 136 9.48 -20.42 6.13
CA GLY A 136 9.47 -20.40 7.60
C GLY A 136 10.09 -19.14 8.24
N TYR A 137 10.95 -18.41 7.53
CA TYR A 137 11.54 -17.15 8.04
C TYR A 137 10.72 -15.90 7.68
N LEU A 138 9.57 -16.06 7.02
CA LEU A 138 8.60 -15.00 6.77
C LEU A 138 7.70 -14.82 8.00
N THR A 139 8.20 -14.07 8.99
CA THR A 139 7.43 -13.70 10.19
C THR A 139 7.58 -12.22 10.49
N SER A 140 6.58 -11.64 11.18
CA SER A 140 6.66 -10.24 11.61
C SER A 140 7.80 -10.01 12.60
N GLN A 141 8.09 -10.96 13.48
CA GLN A 141 9.19 -10.88 14.45
C GLN A 141 10.54 -10.74 13.75
N GLN A 142 10.76 -11.55 12.71
CA GLN A 142 11.98 -11.50 11.91
C GLN A 142 12.10 -10.18 11.12
N ALA A 143 11.00 -9.69 10.54
CA ALA A 143 10.97 -8.39 9.87
C ALA A 143 11.25 -7.22 10.82
N LEU A 144 10.69 -7.24 12.04
CA LEU A 144 10.99 -6.23 13.06
C LEU A 144 12.47 -6.25 13.45
N ALA A 145 13.09 -7.43 13.53
CA ALA A 145 14.52 -7.56 13.80
C ALA A 145 15.37 -6.99 12.64
N ASP A 146 14.98 -7.20 11.38
CA ASP A 146 15.63 -6.56 10.23
C ASP A 146 15.61 -5.03 10.35
N PHE A 147 14.45 -4.45 10.69
CA PHE A 147 14.32 -3.00 10.86
C PHE A 147 15.21 -2.47 11.98
N VAL A 148 15.30 -3.18 13.11
CA VAL A 148 16.20 -2.80 14.22
C VAL A 148 17.66 -2.84 13.79
N VAL A 149 18.09 -3.87 13.07
CA VAL A 149 19.47 -3.96 12.56
C VAL A 149 19.76 -2.85 11.56
N LEU A 150 18.82 -2.55 10.66
CA LEU A 150 18.98 -1.46 9.69
C LEU A 150 19.04 -0.10 10.37
N ILE A 151 18.16 0.19 11.33
CA ILE A 151 18.19 1.46 12.08
C ILE A 151 19.54 1.63 12.79
N ARG A 152 20.03 0.56 13.46
CA ARG A 152 21.34 0.59 14.10
C ARG A 152 22.46 0.81 13.10
N HIS A 153 22.40 0.19 11.93
CA HIS A 153 23.37 0.40 10.86
C HIS A 153 23.41 1.86 10.41
N LEU A 154 22.24 2.50 10.22
CA LEU A 154 22.14 3.92 9.83
C LEU A 154 22.65 4.89 10.90
N GLN A 155 22.60 4.48 12.17
CA GLN A 155 23.10 5.27 13.30
C GLN A 155 24.57 4.95 13.66
N GLN A 156 25.25 4.09 12.90
CA GLN A 156 26.66 3.78 13.16
C GLN A 156 27.51 5.06 13.04
N ASN A 157 28.49 5.20 13.92
CA ASN A 157 29.44 6.32 13.94
C ASN A 157 28.79 7.71 14.15
N GLN A 158 27.58 7.78 14.72
CA GLN A 158 26.99 9.05 15.14
C GLN A 158 27.34 9.36 16.61
N ASP A 159 27.90 10.54 16.86
CA ASP A 159 28.17 11.03 18.23
C ASP A 159 26.89 11.20 19.06
N ARG A 160 25.79 11.58 18.39
CA ARG A 160 24.45 11.69 18.94
C ARG A 160 23.47 10.89 18.08
N PRO A 161 22.90 9.78 18.57
CA PRO A 161 21.97 8.98 17.80
C PRO A 161 20.72 9.79 17.40
N SER A 162 20.41 9.77 16.12
CA SER A 162 19.22 10.42 15.56
C SER A 162 17.93 9.79 16.12
N PRO A 163 16.95 10.56 16.62
CA PRO A 163 15.68 10.00 17.10
C PRO A 163 14.90 9.38 15.93
N VAL A 164 14.33 8.18 16.12
CA VAL A 164 13.62 7.48 15.04
C VAL A 164 12.12 7.43 15.29
N ILE A 165 11.34 7.85 14.30
CA ILE A 165 9.88 7.70 14.27
C ILE A 165 9.52 6.67 13.21
N ALA A 166 8.78 5.64 13.61
CA ALA A 166 8.31 4.60 12.68
C ALA A 166 7.02 5.04 11.98
N PHE A 167 6.91 4.78 10.68
CA PHE A 167 5.73 5.08 9.87
C PHE A 167 5.26 3.82 9.14
N GLY A 168 3.95 3.65 9.02
CA GLY A 168 3.41 2.56 8.20
C GLY A 168 1.90 2.62 8.04
N GLY A 169 1.42 2.10 6.92
CA GLY A 169 0.00 1.94 6.62
C GLY A 169 -0.42 0.47 6.62
N SER A 170 -1.68 0.15 6.95
CA SER A 170 -2.18 -1.25 6.92
C SER A 170 -1.33 -2.17 7.82
N TYR A 171 -0.84 -3.31 7.31
CA TYR A 171 0.12 -4.17 8.01
C TYR A 171 1.44 -3.43 8.32
N GLY A 172 1.90 -2.52 7.47
CA GLY A 172 3.01 -1.62 7.80
C GLY A 172 2.73 -0.78 9.05
N GLY A 173 1.49 -0.33 9.24
CA GLY A 173 1.07 0.36 10.44
C GLY A 173 1.10 -0.55 11.67
N MET A 174 0.72 -1.82 11.53
CA MET A 174 0.86 -2.83 12.59
C MET A 174 2.34 -3.02 12.95
N LEU A 175 3.22 -3.15 11.95
CA LEU A 175 4.66 -3.27 12.14
C LEU A 175 5.25 -2.05 12.85
N SER A 176 4.87 -0.84 12.46
CA SER A 176 5.28 0.39 13.14
C SER A 176 4.87 0.42 14.61
N ALA A 177 3.61 0.05 14.92
CA ALA A 177 3.16 -0.06 16.30
C ALA A 177 3.95 -1.12 17.07
N TYR A 178 4.14 -2.30 16.49
CA TYR A 178 4.88 -3.40 17.13
C TYR A 178 6.35 -3.08 17.33
N LEU A 179 6.98 -2.38 16.38
CA LEU A 179 8.37 -1.92 16.48
C LEU A 179 8.53 -1.00 17.69
N ARG A 180 7.61 -0.04 17.88
CA ARG A 180 7.58 0.83 19.06
C ARG A 180 7.31 0.07 20.35
N MET A 181 6.39 -0.88 20.36
CA MET A 181 6.05 -1.65 21.56
C MET A 181 7.18 -2.60 21.98
N LYS A 182 7.89 -3.22 21.03
CA LYS A 182 8.93 -4.23 21.30
C LYS A 182 10.34 -3.66 21.40
N TYR A 183 10.63 -2.56 20.70
CA TYR A 183 11.94 -1.92 20.67
C TYR A 183 11.85 -0.42 20.96
N PRO A 184 11.29 -0.01 22.13
CA PRO A 184 11.12 1.41 22.48
C PRO A 184 12.46 2.14 22.70
N ASN A 185 13.55 1.39 22.87
CA ASN A 185 14.92 1.91 22.93
C ASN A 185 15.53 2.21 21.54
N VAL A 186 14.88 1.77 20.44
CA VAL A 186 15.34 1.98 19.07
C VAL A 186 14.49 3.01 18.34
N VAL A 187 13.16 2.96 18.52
CA VAL A 187 12.22 3.94 17.95
C VAL A 187 11.48 4.67 19.06
N ILE A 188 11.44 6.00 19.01
CA ILE A 188 10.87 6.85 20.08
C ILE A 188 9.36 7.05 19.93
N GLY A 189 8.82 6.83 18.73
CA GLY A 189 7.40 6.98 18.40
C GLY A 189 7.02 6.21 17.14
N ALA A 190 5.72 6.09 16.89
CA ALA A 190 5.19 5.43 15.71
C ALA A 190 3.89 6.07 15.22
N ILE A 191 3.75 6.24 13.90
CA ILE A 191 2.52 6.59 13.21
C ILE A 191 1.98 5.34 12.52
N ALA A 192 1.03 4.69 13.19
CA ALA A 192 0.39 3.46 12.73
C ALA A 192 -0.92 3.76 11.99
N ALA A 193 -0.81 4.18 10.72
CA ALA A 193 -1.95 4.63 9.93
C ALA A 193 -2.84 3.45 9.49
N SER A 194 -4.13 3.52 9.85
CA SER A 194 -5.13 2.49 9.49
C SER A 194 -4.69 1.05 9.82
N ALA A 195 -3.98 0.88 10.95
CA ALA A 195 -3.41 -0.40 11.36
C ALA A 195 -4.46 -1.27 12.09
N PRO A 196 -4.87 -2.43 11.53
CA PRO A 196 -5.89 -3.27 12.14
C PRO A 196 -5.33 -4.17 13.26
N ILE A 197 -4.67 -3.58 14.27
CA ILE A 197 -3.99 -4.32 15.36
C ILE A 197 -4.91 -5.17 16.23
N PHE A 198 -6.24 -4.97 16.14
CA PHE A 198 -7.25 -5.76 16.85
C PHE A 198 -8.01 -6.75 15.95
N GLN A 199 -7.67 -6.87 14.67
CA GLN A 199 -8.33 -7.79 13.73
C GLN A 199 -7.82 -9.23 13.92
N PHE A 200 -7.96 -9.75 15.14
CA PHE A 200 -7.61 -11.12 15.52
C PHE A 200 -8.79 -11.82 16.19
N THR A 201 -8.80 -13.15 16.11
CA THR A 201 -9.84 -14.00 16.69
C THR A 201 -10.09 -13.65 18.16
N GLY A 202 -11.35 -13.41 18.50
CA GLY A 202 -11.78 -13.11 19.88
C GLY A 202 -11.63 -11.65 20.32
N LEU A 203 -11.01 -10.77 19.53
CA LEU A 203 -10.92 -9.34 19.85
C LEU A 203 -12.05 -8.52 19.24
N ILE A 204 -12.48 -8.85 18.02
CA ILE A 204 -13.58 -8.20 17.32
C ILE A 204 -14.46 -9.20 16.56
N PRO A 205 -15.73 -8.87 16.25
CA PRO A 205 -16.60 -9.73 15.43
C PRO A 205 -16.01 -10.00 14.04
N CYS A 206 -16.15 -11.23 13.54
CA CYS A 206 -15.62 -11.64 12.23
C CYS A 206 -16.21 -10.79 11.08
N GLU A 207 -17.45 -10.34 11.22
CA GLU A 207 -18.18 -9.58 10.22
C GLU A 207 -17.84 -8.08 10.24
N ALA A 208 -17.04 -7.60 11.21
CA ALA A 208 -16.80 -6.17 11.42
C ALA A 208 -16.32 -5.45 10.14
N PHE A 209 -15.39 -6.08 9.39
CA PHE A 209 -14.92 -5.55 8.11
C PHE A 209 -16.03 -5.48 7.05
N ASN A 210 -16.80 -6.56 6.93
CA ASN A 210 -17.91 -6.67 5.97
C ASN A 210 -19.10 -5.76 6.32
N ILE A 211 -19.23 -5.31 7.57
CA ILE A 211 -20.24 -4.34 7.99
C ILE A 211 -19.76 -2.91 7.67
N ALA A 212 -18.47 -2.64 7.83
CA ALA A 212 -17.90 -1.32 7.54
C ALA A 212 -17.87 -0.99 6.05
N SER A 213 -17.55 -1.97 5.19
CA SER A 213 -17.37 -1.76 3.75
C SER A 213 -18.63 -1.25 3.01
N PRO A 214 -19.84 -1.84 3.17
CA PRO A 214 -21.06 -1.35 2.52
C PRO A 214 -21.49 0.06 2.97
N ARG A 215 -21.11 0.48 4.19
CA ARG A 215 -21.39 1.83 4.69
C ARG A 215 -20.59 2.90 3.95
N GLN A 216 -19.43 2.56 3.38
CA GLN A 216 -18.61 3.47 2.58
C GLN A 216 -19.06 3.57 1.12
N THR A 217 -19.44 2.46 0.50
CA THR A 217 -19.80 2.42 -0.95
C THR A 217 -21.12 3.11 -1.28
N THR A 218 -21.95 3.39 -0.28
CA THR A 218 -23.29 3.97 -0.49
C THR A 218 -23.37 5.45 -0.10
N GLY A 219 -22.29 6.06 0.39
CA GLY A 219 -22.31 7.44 0.86
C GLY A 219 -23.23 7.70 2.06
N VAL A 220 -23.74 6.63 2.71
CA VAL A 220 -24.69 6.73 3.82
C VAL A 220 -23.93 7.01 5.11
N ARG A 221 -23.54 8.26 5.30
CA ARG A 221 -23.48 8.81 6.65
C ARG A 221 -24.93 9.15 7.04
N LEU A 222 -25.44 8.49 8.08
CA LEU A 222 -26.66 8.82 8.84
C LEU A 222 -28.03 8.23 8.40
N GLN A 223 -28.17 6.93 8.12
CA GLN A 223 -29.48 6.27 8.32
C GLN A 223 -29.36 4.82 8.85
N PRO A 224 -30.31 4.34 9.71
CA PRO A 224 -30.20 3.09 10.45
C PRO A 224 -30.55 1.83 9.64
N VAL A 225 -30.77 1.95 8.33
CA VAL A 225 -31.31 0.87 7.50
C VAL A 225 -30.29 0.51 6.43
N LEU A 226 -29.87 -0.77 6.39
CA LEU A 226 -29.05 -1.31 5.30
C LEU A 226 -29.78 -1.13 3.96
N PRO A 227 -29.17 -0.49 2.93
CA PRO A 227 -29.79 -0.41 1.62
C PRO A 227 -29.49 -1.65 0.74
N PRO A 228 -30.40 -2.01 -0.18
CA PRO A 228 -30.44 -3.32 -0.85
C PRO A 228 -29.79 -3.35 -2.24
N SER A 229 -28.70 -2.62 -2.54
CA SER A 229 -28.21 -2.50 -3.93
C SER A 229 -27.20 -3.58 -4.35
N ALA A 230 -26.40 -4.13 -3.42
CA ALA A 230 -25.47 -5.22 -3.71
C ALA A 230 -26.08 -6.62 -3.49
N SER A 231 -27.15 -6.72 -2.70
CA SER A 231 -27.87 -7.97 -2.45
C SER A 231 -28.56 -8.56 -3.68
N PRO A 232 -29.23 -7.81 -4.58
CA PRO A 232 -29.98 -8.38 -5.69
C PRO A 232 -29.04 -8.98 -6.76
N GLY A 233 -27.87 -8.39 -6.95
CA GLY A 233 -26.83 -8.91 -7.85
C GLY A 233 -26.27 -10.25 -7.35
N ARG A 234 -25.96 -10.36 -6.05
CA ARG A 234 -25.55 -11.62 -5.44
C ARG A 234 -26.65 -12.67 -5.52
N THR A 235 -27.88 -12.31 -5.15
CA THR A 235 -29.05 -13.20 -5.23
C THR A 235 -29.28 -13.69 -6.67
N SER A 236 -29.17 -12.81 -7.67
CA SER A 236 -29.34 -13.17 -9.08
C SER A 236 -28.27 -14.15 -9.56
N ILE A 237 -27.00 -13.92 -9.22
CA ILE A 237 -25.90 -14.83 -9.56
C ILE A 237 -26.08 -16.18 -8.87
N THR A 238 -26.47 -16.21 -7.60
CA THR A 238 -26.75 -17.45 -6.85
C THR A 238 -27.93 -18.22 -7.44
N CYS A 239 -29.02 -17.54 -7.80
CA CYS A 239 -30.18 -18.17 -8.44
C CYS A 239 -29.83 -18.73 -9.83
N LEU A 240 -29.03 -18.01 -10.62
CA LEU A 240 -28.57 -18.50 -11.93
C LEU A 240 -27.67 -19.73 -11.77
N ALA A 241 -26.79 -19.76 -10.78
CA ALA A 241 -25.89 -20.88 -10.51
C ALA A 241 -26.62 -22.18 -10.10
N GLN A 242 -27.87 -22.11 -9.65
CA GLN A 242 -28.67 -23.28 -9.26
C GLN A 242 -29.25 -24.07 -10.44
N THR A 243 -29.23 -23.51 -11.66
CA THR A 243 -29.77 -24.18 -12.86
C THR A 243 -28.69 -24.38 -13.91
N ARG A 244 -28.74 -25.49 -14.65
CA ARG A 244 -27.75 -25.81 -15.70
C ARG A 244 -27.71 -24.73 -16.81
N ALA A 245 -28.87 -24.14 -17.13
CA ALA A 245 -28.99 -23.04 -18.09
C ALA A 245 -28.47 -21.71 -17.51
N GLY A 246 -28.79 -21.41 -16.25
CA GLY A 246 -28.29 -20.20 -15.57
C GLY A 246 -26.78 -20.23 -15.30
N SER A 247 -26.20 -21.39 -15.01
CA SER A 247 -24.75 -21.60 -14.95
C SER A 247 -24.06 -21.40 -16.30
N GLY A 248 -24.77 -21.62 -17.42
CA GLY A 248 -24.32 -21.25 -18.76
C GLY A 248 -24.37 -19.73 -19.01
N SER A 249 -25.29 -19.02 -18.37
CA SER A 249 -25.39 -17.55 -18.45
C SER A 249 -24.36 -16.83 -17.57
N THR A 250 -24.10 -17.33 -16.35
CA THR A 250 -22.98 -16.82 -15.53
C THR A 250 -21.63 -17.09 -16.20
N ARG A 251 -21.50 -18.20 -16.93
CA ARG A 251 -20.34 -18.53 -17.77
C ARG A 251 -20.08 -17.53 -18.89
N THR A 252 -21.11 -16.97 -19.54
CA THR A 252 -20.89 -15.95 -20.60
C THR A 252 -20.30 -14.64 -20.06
N GLY A 253 -20.41 -14.39 -18.75
CA GLY A 253 -19.79 -13.25 -18.08
C GLY A 253 -18.42 -13.53 -17.45
N SER A 254 -17.83 -14.72 -17.63
CA SER A 254 -16.55 -15.12 -17.02
C SER A 254 -15.62 -15.81 -18.02
N CYS A 255 -14.32 -15.55 -17.95
CA CYS A 255 -13.32 -16.14 -18.87
C CYS A 255 -13.07 -17.65 -18.66
N VAL A 256 -13.67 -18.25 -17.63
CA VAL A 256 -13.49 -19.67 -17.25
C VAL A 256 -14.86 -20.30 -17.00
N SER A 257 -14.99 -21.58 -17.35
CA SER A 257 -16.21 -22.36 -17.09
C SER A 257 -16.26 -22.78 -15.61
N PRO A 258 -17.36 -22.57 -14.87
CA PRO A 258 -17.50 -23.10 -13.52
C PRO A 258 -17.39 -24.63 -13.54
N SER A 259 -16.47 -25.22 -12.76
CA SER A 259 -16.32 -26.67 -12.71
C SER A 259 -17.45 -27.30 -11.90
N THR A 260 -18.15 -28.28 -12.49
CA THR A 260 -19.12 -29.12 -11.79
C THR A 260 -18.40 -30.22 -11.01
N ASN A 261 -17.70 -29.87 -9.93
CA ASN A 261 -17.30 -30.86 -8.92
C ASN A 261 -18.28 -30.79 -7.75
N HIS A 262 -19.45 -31.42 -7.92
CA HIS A 262 -20.20 -31.94 -6.80
C HIS A 262 -19.39 -33.10 -6.21
N GLN A 263 -18.52 -32.82 -5.24
CA GLN A 263 -18.21 -33.82 -4.22
C GLN A 263 -19.15 -33.59 -3.04
N THR A 264 -20.05 -34.54 -2.90
CA THR A 264 -20.91 -34.78 -1.75
C THR A 264 -20.06 -34.84 -0.48
N LEU A 265 -20.15 -33.81 0.36
CA LEU A 265 -19.74 -33.87 1.77
C LEU A 265 -21.03 -33.96 2.61
N MET A 266 -21.57 -35.18 2.67
CA MET A 266 -22.38 -35.65 3.78
C MET A 266 -21.58 -36.77 4.46
N SER A 267 -20.92 -36.43 5.57
CA SER A 267 -20.67 -37.26 6.77
C SER A 267 -19.82 -36.45 7.74
#